data_AF-A0A858XES4-F1
#
_entry.id   AF-A0A858XES4-F1
#
_cell.length_a   1.000
_cell.length_b   1.000
_cell.length_c   1.000
_cell.angle_alpha   90.00
_cell.angle_beta   90.00
_cell.angle_gamma   90.00
#
_symmetry.space_group_name_H-M   'P 1'
#
loop_
_entity.id
_entity.type
_entity.pdbx_description
1 polymer ?
#
loop_
_entity_poly.entity_id
_entity_poly.type
_entity_poly.pdbx_seq_one_letter_code
_entity_poly.pdbx_strand_id
1 'polypeptide(L)' 'MNTKKTGTQNTATLAVETPASRALAITFAALLGVFVVGGVGFSHISAVHNASHDVRHATAFPCH' A
#
# COMPACT_ATOMS: atom_id res chain seq x y z
N MET A 1 3.64 48.60 -18.27
CA MET A 1 3.45 48.24 -16.85
C MET A 1 3.37 46.72 -16.80
N ASN A 2 4.50 46.10 -16.46
CA ASN A 2 4.74 44.66 -16.68
C ASN A 2 4.73 43.95 -15.33
N THR A 3 3.72 43.14 -15.07
CA THR A 3 3.71 42.26 -13.90
C THR A 3 3.92 40.83 -14.36
N LYS A 4 5.19 40.42 -14.45
CA LYS A 4 5.57 39.01 -14.56
C LYS A 4 5.29 38.37 -13.20
N LYS A 5 4.20 37.60 -13.11
CA LYS A 5 3.89 36.80 -11.92
C LYS A 5 4.86 35.61 -11.90
N THR A 6 5.96 35.74 -11.16
CA THR A 6 6.88 34.64 -10.89
C THR A 6 6.18 33.66 -9.96
N GLY A 7 5.49 32.67 -10.52
CA GLY A 7 5.02 31.52 -9.76
C GLY A 7 6.23 30.71 -9.34
N THR A 8 6.55 30.75 -8.04
CA THR A 8 7.48 29.83 -7.39
C THR A 8 7.00 28.40 -7.64
N GLN A 9 7.55 27.74 -8.66
CA GLN A 9 7.36 26.31 -8.82
C GLN A 9 8.19 25.65 -7.74
N ASN A 10 7.50 25.08 -6.75
CA ASN A 10 8.09 24.16 -5.79
C ASN A 10 8.53 22.92 -6.57
N THR A 11 9.74 22.95 -7.14
CA THR A 11 10.43 21.77 -7.64
C THR A 11 10.67 20.87 -6.45
N ALA A 12 9.71 19.98 -6.18
CA ALA A 12 9.94 18.82 -5.35
C ALA A 12 11.12 18.09 -5.99
N THR A 13 12.27 18.10 -5.32
CA THR A 13 13.41 17.27 -5.68
C THR A 13 12.91 15.83 -5.64
N LEU A 14 12.59 15.26 -6.80
CA LEU A 14 12.24 13.85 -6.88
C LEU A 14 13.51 13.09 -6.50
N ALA A 15 13.48 12.47 -5.31
CA ALA A 15 14.54 11.57 -4.91
C ALA A 15 14.64 10.49 -5.99
N VAL A 16 15.82 10.37 -6.62
CA VAL A 16 16.10 9.25 -7.52
C VAL A 16 16.15 8.00 -6.66
N GLU A 17 15.03 7.29 -6.62
CA GLU A 17 14.93 6.02 -5.92
C GLU A 17 15.79 5.00 -6.67
N THR A 18 16.86 4.54 -6.02
CA THR A 18 17.72 3.53 -6.61
C THR A 18 16.92 2.23 -6.84
N PRO A 19 17.23 1.44 -7.87
CA PRO A 19 16.56 0.16 -8.09
C PRO A 19 16.67 -0.77 -6.87
N ALA A 20 17.75 -0.65 -6.08
CA ALA A 20 17.92 -1.36 -4.82
C ALA A 20 16.89 -0.93 -3.76
N SER A 21 16.64 0.38 -3.60
CA SER A 21 15.59 0.90 -2.70
C SER A 21 14.20 0.37 -3.07
N ARG A 22 13.89 0.34 -4.37
CA ARG A 22 12.60 -0.21 -4.85
C ARG A 22 12.50 -1.71 -4.63
N ALA A 23 13.56 -2.47 -4.90
CA ALA A 23 13.59 -3.92 -4.66
C ALA A 23 13.40 -4.24 -3.17
N LEU A 24 14.02 -3.46 -2.29
CA LEU A 24 13.88 -3.61 -0.84
C LEU A 24 12.43 -3.34 -0.40
N ALA A 25 11.83 -2.23 -0.87
CA ALA A 25 10.43 -1.90 -0.59
C ALA A 25 9.46 -2.98 -1.08
N ILE A 26 9.66 -3.50 -2.30
CA ILE A 26 8.84 -4.58 -2.86
C ILE A 26 9.00 -5.86 -2.04
N THR A 27 10.22 -6.19 -1.62
CA THR A 27 10.48 -7.40 -0.83
C THR A 27 9.79 -7.32 0.53
N PHE A 28 9.91 -6.19 1.24
CA PHE A 28 9.22 -6.00 2.52
C PHE A 28 7.69 -6.01 2.36
N ALA A 29 7.16 -5.37 1.31
CA ALA A 29 5.73 -5.41 1.01
C ALA A 29 5.24 -6.83 0.72
N ALA A 30 6.01 -7.62 -0.04
CA ALA A 30 5.70 -9.01 -0.34
C ALA A 30 5.74 -9.90 0.91
N LEU A 31 6.79 -9.76 1.75
CA LEU A 31 6.90 -10.49 3.01
C LEU A 31 5.75 -10.16 3.96
N LEU A 32 5.39 -8.87 4.07
CA LEU A 32 4.23 -8.45 4.86
C LEU A 32 2.93 -9.06 4.33
N GLY A 33 2.72 -9.05 3.01
CA GLY A 33 1.55 -9.67 2.39
C GLY A 33 1.46 -11.16 2.67
N VAL A 34 2.56 -11.90 2.50
CA VAL A 34 2.63 -13.33 2.81
C VAL A 34 2.38 -13.59 4.29
N PHE A 35 2.94 -12.77 5.19
CA PHE A 35 2.74 -12.89 6.62
C PHE A 35 1.27 -12.67 7.01
N VAL A 36 0.61 -11.64 6.46
CA VAL A 36 -0.80 -11.36 6.73
C VAL A 36 -1.69 -12.49 6.21
N VAL A 37 -1.50 -12.90 4.95
CA VAL A 37 -2.30 -13.98 4.34
C VAL A 37 -2.09 -15.31 5.07
N GLY A 38 -0.83 -15.66 5.38
CA GLY A 38 -0.50 -16.87 6.12
C GLY A 38 -0.98 -16.84 7.57
N GLY A 39 -0.73 -15.74 8.28
CA GLY A 39 -1.07 -15.59 9.68
C GLY A 39 -2.57 -15.55 9.95
N VAL A 40 -3.34 -14.88 9.09
CA VAL A 40 -4.79 -14.81 9.20
C VAL A 40 -5.45 -16.08 8.64
N GLY A 41 -4.95 -16.60 7.52
CA GLY A 41 -5.49 -17.79 6.85
C GLY A 41 -5.31 -19.09 7.64
N PHE A 42 -4.18 -19.28 8.32
CA PHE A 42 -3.89 -20.47 9.14
C PHE A 42 -4.02 -20.20 10.65
N SER A 43 -4.66 -19.10 11.05
CA SER A 43 -4.86 -18.78 12.46
C SER A 43 -5.71 -19.84 13.15
N HIS A 44 -5.26 -20.31 14.30
CA HIS A 44 -6.06 -21.18 15.18
C HIS A 44 -7.18 -20.40 15.92
N ILE A 45 -7.17 -19.06 15.81
CA ILE A 45 -8.20 -18.19 16.37
C ILE A 45 -9.30 -18.04 15.33
N SER A 46 -10.41 -18.75 15.53
CA SER A 46 -11.57 -18.76 14.63
C SER A 46 -12.12 -17.37 14.33
N ALA A 47 -11.99 -16.40 15.26
CA ALA A 47 -12.41 -15.03 15.04
C ALA A 47 -11.60 -14.30 13.94
N VAL A 48 -10.29 -14.54 13.87
CA VAL A 48 -9.40 -13.90 12.89
C VAL A 48 -9.60 -14.54 11.52
N HIS A 49 -9.78 -15.85 11.46
CA HIS A 49 -10.13 -16.56 10.22
C HIS A 49 -11.51 -16.16 9.69
N ASN A 50 -12.53 -16.11 10.56
CA ASN A 50 -13.87 -15.68 10.18
C ASN A 50 -13.90 -14.22 9.73
N ALA A 51 -13.17 -13.32 10.39
CA ALA A 51 -13.05 -11.93 9.96
C ALA A 51 -12.49 -11.81 8.54
N SER A 52 -11.53 -12.67 8.15
CA SER A 52 -11.03 -12.71 6.77
C SER A 52 -12.07 -13.20 5.76
N HIS A 53 -12.88 -14.19 6.13
CA HIS A 53 -14.00 -14.64 5.31
C HIS A 53 -15.06 -13.54 5.16
N ASP A 54 -15.40 -12.84 6.25
CA ASP A 54 -16.36 -11.73 6.26
C ASP A 54 -15.88 -10.55 5.41
N VAL A 55 -14.58 -10.21 5.47
CA VAL A 55 -13.99 -9.18 4.61
C VAL A 55 -14.05 -9.59 3.14
N ARG A 56 -13.80 -10.87 2.79
CA ARG A 56 -13.97 -11.33 1.41
C ARG A 56 -15.43 -11.22 0.94
N HIS A 57 -16.39 -11.50 1.82
CA HIS A 57 -17.81 -11.30 1.52
C HIS A 57 -18.17 -9.82 1.39
N ALA A 58 -17.62 -8.95 2.24
CA ALA A 58 -17.85 -7.50 2.22
C ALA A 58 -17.19 -6.79 1.02
N THR A 59 -16.00 -7.23 0.63
CA THR A 59 -15.24 -6.67 -0.52
C THR A 59 -15.76 -7.11 -1.88
N ALA A 60 -16.59 -8.16 -1.92
CA ALA A 60 -17.31 -8.58 -3.12
C ALA A 60 -18.61 -7.78 -3.35
N PHE A 61 -19.06 -6.98 -2.37
CA PHE A 61 -20.10 -6.00 -2.62
C PHE A 61 -19.51 -4.84 -3.42
N PRO A 62 -20.13 -4.44 -4.55
CA PRO A 62 -19.59 -3.39 -5.39
C PRO A 62 -19.52 -2.08 -4.62
N CYS A 63 -18.32 -1.50 -4.57
CA CYS A 63 -18.12 -0.10 -4.23
C CYS A 63 -18.51 0.78 -5.44
N HIS A 64 -19.79 0.72 -5.85
CA HIS A 64 -20.38 1.67 -6.77
C HIS A 64 -21.84 1.89 -6.41
#